data_AF-X1VZZ1-F1
#
_entry.id   AF-X1VZZ1-F1
#
_cell.length_a   1.000
_cell.length_b   1.000
_cell.length_c   1.000
_cell.angle_alpha   90.00
_cell.angle_beta   90.00
_cell.angle_gamma   90.00
#
_symmetry.space_group_name_H-M   'P 1'
#
loop_
_entity.id
_entity.type
_entity.pdbx_description
1 polymer ?
#
loop_
_entity_poly.entity_id
_entity_poly.type
_entity_poly.pdbx_seq_one_letter_code
_entity_poly.pdbx_strand_id
1 'polypeptide(L)' 'MKIIVDTNIVFSGILNQKSRIGKILISEQKYYNFYSCFYLQTELKNHYPKIAHIAKKSIDRIVEIE' A
#
# COMPACT_ATOMS: atom_id res chain seq x y z
N MET A 1 -1.02 3.33 -19.02
CA MET A 1 -2.47 3.08 -18.84
C MET A 1 -2.89 3.56 -17.45
N LYS A 2 -4.11 4.09 -17.26
CA LYS A 2 -4.61 4.51 -15.93
C LYS A 2 -5.36 3.35 -15.28
N ILE A 3 -5.00 2.99 -14.05
CA ILE A 3 -5.62 1.91 -13.29
C ILE A 3 -6.10 2.47 -11.96
N ILE A 4 -7.39 2.29 -11.67
CA ILE A 4 -7.96 2.64 -10.36
C ILE A 4 -7.90 1.38 -9.49
N VAL A 5 -7.35 1.53 -8.28
CA VAL A 5 -7.05 0.42 -7.38
C VAL A 5 -7.84 0.61 -6.08
N ASP A 6 -8.54 -0.43 -5.67
CA ASP A 6 -9.25 -0.48 -4.39
C ASP A 6 -8.27 -0.59 -3.20
N THR A 7 -8.67 -0.07 -2.05
CA THR A 7 -7.92 -0.04 -0.80
C THR A 7 -7.47 -1.43 -0.37
N ASN A 8 -8.32 -2.46 -0.53
CA ASN A 8 -7.95 -3.85 -0.20
C ASN A 8 -6.82 -4.40 -1.06
N ILE A 9 -6.73 -3.98 -2.32
CA ILE A 9 -5.66 -4.39 -3.24
C ILE A 9 -4.35 -3.71 -2.83
N VAL A 10 -4.41 -2.43 -2.48
CA VAL A 10 -3.25 -1.70 -1.92
C VAL A 10 -2.77 -2.36 -0.62
N PHE A 11 -3.67 -2.68 0.31
CA PHE A 11 -3.31 -3.39 1.54
C PHE A 11 -2.65 -4.74 1.28
N SER A 12 -3.22 -5.53 0.37
CA SER A 12 -2.66 -6.84 0.01
C SER A 12 -1.24 -6.71 -0.56
N GLY A 13 -0.99 -5.66 -1.36
CA GLY A 13 0.33 -5.33 -1.88
C GLY A 13 1.32 -4.90 -0.79
N ILE A 14 0.90 -4.05 0.15
CA ILE A 14 1.74 -3.59 1.27
C ILE A 14 2.11 -4.75 2.21
N LEU A 15 1.13 -5.59 2.56
CA LEU A 15 1.31 -6.72 3.47
C LEU A 15 2.14 -7.85 2.84
N ASN A 16 2.07 -8.02 1.52
CA ASN A 16 2.86 -9.00 0.80
C ASN A 16 3.48 -8.42 -0.48
N GLN A 17 4.57 -7.69 -0.30
CA GLN A 17 5.31 -7.05 -1.40
C GLN A 17 5.87 -8.04 -2.44
N LYS A 18 6.11 -9.30 -2.04
CA LYS A 18 6.62 -10.35 -2.94
C LYS A 18 5.52 -10.98 -3.79
N SER A 19 4.25 -10.74 -3.46
CA SER A 19 3.11 -11.21 -4.26
C SER A 19 3.14 -10.59 -5.66
N ARG A 20 2.48 -11.26 -6.62
CA ARG A 20 2.37 -10.74 -7.99
C ARG A 20 1.72 -9.35 -8.03
N ILE A 21 0.70 -9.14 -7.21
CA ILE A 21 0.00 -7.85 -7.08
C ILE A 21 0.92 -6.80 -6.47
N GLY A 22 1.61 -7.12 -5.37
CA GLY A 22 2.56 -6.20 -4.72
C GLY A 22 3.67 -5.75 -5.67
N LYS A 23 4.25 -6.69 -6.44
CA LYS A 23 5.25 -6.38 -7.46
C LYS A 23 4.70 -5.45 -8.55
N ILE A 24 3.47 -5.67 -9.03
CA ILE A 24 2.85 -4.81 -10.04
C ILE A 24 2.66 -3.39 -9.50
N LEU A 25 2.14 -3.24 -8.29
CA LEU A 25 1.88 -1.93 -7.67
C LEU A 25 3.16 -1.13 -7.42
N ILE A 26 4.27 -1.81 -7.10
CA ILE A 26 5.55 -1.17 -6.72
C ILE A 26 6.44 -0.94 -7.94
N SER A 27 6.58 -1.93 -8.82
CA SER A 27 7.65 -1.96 -9.83
C SER A 27 7.22 -1.55 -11.24
N GLU A 28 5.91 -1.62 -11.55
CA GLU A 28 5.42 -1.42 -12.92
C GLU A 28 4.91 0.02 -13.18
N GLN A 29 5.35 0.99 -12.37
CA GLN A 29 4.97 2.41 -12.49
C GLN A 29 5.39 3.03 -13.83
N LYS A 30 6.36 2.43 -14.53
CA LYS A 30 6.75 2.85 -15.89
C LYS A 30 5.64 2.59 -16.92
N TYR A 31 4.77 1.61 -16.70
CA TYR A 31 3.73 1.18 -17.64
C TYR A 31 2.32 1.58 -17.18
N TYR A 32 2.12 1.67 -15.87
CA TYR A 32 0.82 1.93 -15.25
C TYR A 32 0.87 3.14 -14.34
N ASN A 33 -0.14 4.00 -14.48
CA ASN A 33 -0.42 5.07 -13.54
C ASN A 33 -1.54 4.60 -12.62
N PHE A 34 -1.22 4.38 -11.35
CA PHE A 34 -2.17 3.92 -10.34
C PHE A 34 -2.85 5.10 -9.66
N TYR A 35 -4.17 4.98 -9.48
CA TYR A 35 -5.01 5.94 -8.80
C TYR A 35 -5.85 5.20 -7.76
N SER A 36 -6.25 5.91 -6.71
CA SER A 36 -7.24 5.41 -5.75
C SER A 36 -8.08 6.57 -5.24
N CYS A 37 -9.11 6.24 -4.45
CA CYS A 37 -9.91 7.23 -3.77
C CYS A 37 -9.07 7.97 -2.73
N PHE A 38 -9.36 9.26 -2.52
CA PHE A 38 -8.70 10.07 -1.48
C PHE A 38 -8.77 9.40 -0.09
N TYR A 39 -9.88 8.70 0.17
CA TYR A 39 -10.12 7.98 1.43
C TYR A 39 -9.11 6.87 1.72
N LEU A 40 -8.38 6.37 0.71
CA LEU A 40 -7.30 5.40 0.89
C LEU A 40 -6.28 5.87 1.94
N GLN A 41 -5.94 7.16 1.97
CA GLN A 41 -5.00 7.69 2.97
C GLN A 41 -5.54 7.54 4.40
N THR A 42 -6.82 7.85 4.60
CA THR A 42 -7.49 7.69 5.89
C THR A 42 -7.55 6.21 6.30
N GLU A 43 -7.87 5.32 5.36
CA GLU A 43 -7.91 3.88 5.61
C GLU A 43 -6.53 3.32 5.95
N LEU A 44 -5.48 3.71 5.21
CA LEU A 44 -4.10 3.29 5.47
C LEU A 44 -3.69 3.65 6.90
N LYS A 45 -3.92 4.90 7.32
CA LYS A 45 -3.61 5.39 8.68
C LYS A 45 -4.30 4.56 9.76
N ASN A 46 -5.58 4.25 9.58
CA ASN A 46 -6.33 3.41 10.52
C ASN A 46 -5.77 1.98 10.61
N HIS A 47 -5.09 1.51 9.57
CA HIS A 47 -4.50 0.18 9.49
C HIS A 47 -3.00 0.13 9.80
N TYR A 48 -2.34 1.25 10.10
CA TYR A 48 -0.93 1.30 10.48
C TYR A 48 -0.54 0.37 11.63
N PRO A 49 -1.33 0.22 12.70
CA PRO A 49 -0.99 -0.73 13.75
C PRO A 49 -0.89 -2.17 13.24
N LYS A 50 -1.80 -2.57 12.34
CA LYS A 50 -1.81 -3.89 11.72
C LYS A 50 -0.64 -4.08 10.76
N ILE A 51 -0.33 -3.05 9.96
CA ILE A 51 0.81 -3.05 9.04
C ILE A 51 2.12 -3.15 9.84
N ALA A 52 2.29 -2.37 10.90
CA ALA A 52 3.45 -2.39 11.78
C ALA A 52 3.69 -3.78 12.38
N HIS A 53 2.62 -4.40 12.87
CA HIS A 53 2.66 -5.74 13.44
C HIS A 53 3.14 -6.78 12.41
N ILE A 54 2.57 -6.77 11.20
CA ILE A 54 2.92 -7.73 10.13
C ILE A 54 4.34 -7.46 9.60
N ALA A 55 4.71 -6.19 9.43
CA ALA A 55 6.03 -5.79 8.98
C ALA A 55 7.12 -5.96 10.05
N LYS A 56 6.74 -6.28 11.30
CA LYS A 56 7.63 -6.32 12.48
C LYS A 56 8.45 -5.02 12.63
N LYS A 57 7.82 -3.87 12.33
CA LYS A 57 8.42 -2.54 12.47
C LYS A 57 7.64 -1.73 13.51
N SER A 58 8.29 -0.73 14.12
CA SER A 58 7.58 0.22 14.98
C SER A 58 6.65 1.10 14.13
N ILE A 59 5.51 1.49 14.71
CA ILE A 59 4.52 2.37 14.07
C ILE A 59 5.16 3.72 13.71
N ASP A 60 6.04 4.23 14.56
CA ASP A 60 6.73 5.51 14.37
C ASP A 60 7.55 5.52 13.06
N ARG A 61 8.16 4.39 12.71
CA ARG A 61 8.90 4.22 11.44
C ARG A 61 8.01 4.19 10.20
N ILE A 62 6.73 3.91 10.35
CA ILE A 62 5.76 3.92 9.25
C ILE A 62 5.25 5.34 9.02
N VAL A 63 4.99 6.07 10.10
CA VAL A 63 4.53 7.47 10.06
C VAL A 63 5.62 8.41 9.53
N GLU A 64 6.91 8.14 9.81
CA GLU A 64 8.05 8.94 9.29
C GLU A 64 8.20 8.90 7.75
N ILE A 65 7.60 7.93 7.07
CA ILE A 65 7.77 7.70 5.62
C ILE A 65 6.62 8.31 4.79
N GLU A 66 5.54 8.75 5.45
CA GLU A 66 4.40 9.45 4.83
C GLU A 66 4.73 10.90 4.47
#